data_AF-A0A1D8GKN4-F1
#
_entry.id   AF-A0A1D8GKN4-F1
#
_cell.length_a   1.000
_cell.length_b   1.000
_cell.length_c   1.000
_cell.angle_alpha   90.00
_cell.angle_beta   90.00
_cell.angle_gamma   90.00
#
_symmetry.space_group_name_H-M   'P 1'
#
loop_
_entity.id
_entity.type
_entity.pdbx_description
1 polymer ?
#
loop_
_entity_poly.entity_id
_entity_poly.type
_entity_poly.pdbx_seq_one_letter_code
_entity_poly.pdbx_strand_id
1 'polypeptide(L)' 'MNKGKEQDMPWVCDKCQKKLAVHKVKVRYLEGNFEVELMKCPMCGIVFIDEELALGKMLEVEKGLEDK' A
#
# COMPACT_ATOMS: atom_id res chain seq x y z
N MET A 1 -15.79 18.96 -7.34
CA MET A 1 -14.86 17.84 -7.10
C MET A 1 -14.36 17.93 -5.65
N ASN A 2 -14.88 17.10 -4.72
CA ASN A 2 -14.56 17.18 -3.29
C ASN A 2 -13.18 16.55 -3.02
N LYS A 3 -12.13 17.35 -2.76
CA LYS A 3 -11.67 17.89 -1.45
C LYS A 3 -10.97 16.84 -0.58
N GLY A 4 -9.62 16.90 -0.60
CA GLY A 4 -8.68 16.61 0.47
C GLY A 4 -8.82 15.30 1.26
N LYS A 5 -7.95 14.32 0.97
CA LYS A 5 -7.56 13.34 2.00
C LYS A 5 -6.25 13.76 2.64
N GLU A 6 -6.33 14.85 3.41
CA GLU A 6 -5.37 15.16 4.46
C GLU A 6 -5.79 14.32 5.68
N GLN A 7 -5.39 13.06 5.70
CA GLN A 7 -5.45 12.24 6.90
C GLN A 7 -4.03 12.18 7.46
N ASP A 8 -3.62 13.24 8.14
CA ASP A 8 -2.47 13.26 9.04
C ASP A 8 -2.80 12.40 10.28
N MET A 9 -3.08 11.11 10.07
CA MET A 9 -2.97 10.13 11.14
C MET A 9 -1.63 9.44 10.89
N PRO A 10 -0.54 9.89 11.53
CA PRO A 10 0.76 9.30 11.33
C PRO A 10 0.73 7.90 11.93
N TRP A 11 0.41 6.90 11.10
CA TRP A 11 0.46 5.50 11.50
C TRP A 11 1.81 5.21 12.15
N VAL A 12 1.78 4.66 13.36
CA VAL A 12 2.98 4.33 14.11
C VAL A 12 3.14 2.82 14.10
N CYS A 13 4.34 2.37 13.77
CA CYS A 13 4.69 0.96 13.93
C CYS A 13 4.72 0.61 15.42
N ASP A 14 3.85 -0.28 15.87
CA ASP A 14 3.79 -0.74 17.27
C ASP A 14 5.15 -1.28 17.76
N LYS A 15 5.82 -2.11 16.95
CA LYS A 15 7.11 -2.71 17.30
C LYS A 15 8.25 -1.68 17.46
N CYS A 16 8.24 -0.63 16.65
CA CYS A 16 9.38 0.31 16.54
C CYS A 16 9.10 1.67 17.18
N GLN A 17 7.83 1.97 17.48
CA GLN A 17 7.37 3.28 17.94
C GLN A 17 7.83 4.43 17.03
N LYS A 18 7.91 4.15 15.71
CA LYS A 18 8.29 5.13 14.67
C LYS A 18 7.12 5.34 13.73
N LYS A 19 6.94 6.60 13.29
CA LYS A 19 6.01 6.95 12.23
C LYS A 19 6.36 6.16 10.96
N LEU A 20 5.35 5.56 10.35
CA LEU A 20 5.47 4.98 9.02
C LEU A 20 5.69 6.13 8.01
N ALA A 21 6.45 5.84 6.97
CA ALA A 21 6.70 6.77 5.87
C ALA A 21 6.20 6.13 4.57
N VAL A 22 5.79 6.94 3.60
CA VAL A 22 5.42 6.43 2.27
C VAL A 22 6.69 5.93 1.58
N HIS A 23 6.67 4.68 1.13
CA HIS A 23 7.74 4.07 0.35
C HIS A 23 7.15 3.30 -0.83
N LYS A 24 7.87 3.26 -1.96
CA LYS A 24 7.56 2.35 -3.06
C LYS A 24 7.83 0.90 -2.61
N VAL A 25 6.79 0.08 -2.57
CA VAL A 25 6.85 -1.33 -2.17
C VAL A 25 6.43 -2.19 -3.36
N LYS A 26 7.27 -3.16 -3.72
CA LYS A 26 6.90 -4.20 -4.67
C LYS A 26 6.07 -5.25 -3.94
N VAL A 27 4.83 -5.38 -4.34
CA VAL A 27 3.88 -6.34 -3.76
C VAL A 27 3.61 -7.40 -4.82
N ARG A 28 3.55 -8.65 -4.37
CA ARG A 28 3.14 -9.78 -5.19
C ARG A 28 1.76 -10.24 -4.73
N TYR A 29 0.81 -10.30 -5.64
CA TYR A 29 -0.51 -10.85 -5.39
C TYR A 29 -0.85 -11.84 -6.49
N LEU A 30 -1.09 -13.11 -6.09
CA LEU A 30 -1.20 -14.23 -7.01
C LEU A 30 0.03 -14.28 -7.96
N GLU A 31 -0.17 -14.24 -9.26
CA GLU A 31 0.89 -14.24 -10.28
C GLU A 31 1.34 -12.81 -10.67
N GLY A 32 0.63 -11.78 -10.20
CA GLY A 32 0.92 -10.37 -10.46
C GLY A 32 1.99 -9.80 -9.53
N ASN A 33 2.92 -9.02 -10.10
CA ASN A 33 3.90 -8.24 -9.33
C ASN A 33 3.74 -6.77 -9.72
N PHE A 34 3.49 -5.90 -8.75
CA PHE A 34 3.27 -4.48 -8.99
C PHE A 34 3.98 -3.65 -7.92
N GLU A 35 4.27 -2.40 -8.25
CA GLU A 35 4.90 -1.45 -7.35
C GLU A 35 3.87 -0.40 -6.94
N VAL A 36 3.64 -0.27 -5.63
CA VAL A 36 2.67 0.67 -5.06
C VAL A 36 3.32 1.46 -3.94
N GLU A 37 2.88 2.70 -3.74
CA GLU A 37 3.34 3.55 -2.66
C GLU A 37 2.56 3.25 -1.39
N LEU A 38 3.22 2.67 -0.39
CA LEU A 38 2.59 2.24 0.86
C LEU A 38 3.34 2.78 2.07
N MET A 39 2.60 2.91 3.17
CA MET A 39 3.17 3.28 4.46
C MET A 39 4.02 2.13 4.99
N LYS A 40 5.32 2.35 5.12
CA LYS A 40 6.31 1.36 5.56
C LYS A 40 7.09 1.89 6.76
N CYS A 41 7.39 1.01 7.70
CA CYS A 41 8.25 1.35 8.82
C CYS A 41 9.70 1.42 8.32
N PRO A 42 10.40 2.55 8.51
CA PRO A 42 11.80 2.67 8.07
C PRO A 42 12.77 1.80 8.88
N MET A 43 12.35 1.27 10.04
CA MET A 43 13.22 0.53 10.94
C MET A 43 13.09 -0.99 10.81
N CYS A 44 11.86 -1.53 10.80
CA CYS A 44 11.62 -2.98 10.67
C CYS A 44 11.09 -3.41 9.30
N GLY A 45 10.69 -2.46 8.46
CA GLY A 45 10.19 -2.74 7.12
C GLY A 45 8.74 -3.23 7.03
N ILE A 46 8.00 -3.28 8.14
CA ILE A 46 6.57 -3.63 8.10
C ILE A 46 5.80 -2.63 7.23
N VAL A 47 4.87 -3.13 6.42
CA VAL A 47 4.07 -2.34 5.49
C VAL A 47 2.63 -2.36 5.96
N PHE A 48 1.99 -1.20 5.98
CA PHE A 48 0.57 -1.04 6.24
C PHE A 48 -0.18 -1.08 4.91
N ILE A 49 -1.15 -1.99 4.83
CA ILE A 49 -2.02 -2.20 3.68
C ILE A 49 -3.43 -1.83 4.15
N ASP A 50 -4.02 -0.80 3.55
CA ASP A 50 -5.39 -0.42 3.86
C ASP A 50 -6.40 -1.38 3.22
N GLU A 51 -7.63 -1.34 3.71
CA GLU A 51 -8.71 -2.24 3.26
C GLU A 51 -9.06 -2.03 1.77
N GLU A 52 -9.09 -0.78 1.30
CA GLU A 52 -9.41 -0.46 -0.10
C GLU A 52 -8.34 -1.05 -1.03
N LEU A 53 -7.06 -0.98 -0.66
CA LEU A 53 -6.00 -1.64 -1.40
C LEU A 53 -6.08 -3.16 -1.29
N ALA A 54 -6.36 -3.71 -0.11
CA ALA A 54 -6.47 -5.16 0.08
C ALA A 54 -7.59 -5.76 -0.79
N LEU A 55 -8.73 -5.06 -0.89
CA LEU A 55 -9.88 -5.46 -1.71
C LEU A 55 -9.70 -5.10 -3.20
N GLY A 56 -9.13 -3.93 -3.49
CA GLY A 56 -8.97 -3.37 -4.83
C GLY A 56 -7.89 -4.02 -5.69
N LYS A 57 -7.05 -4.90 -5.12
CA LYS A 57 -6.01 -5.67 -5.83
C LYS A 57 -6.54 -6.55 -6.96
N MET A 58 -7.84 -6.87 -6.97
CA MET A 58 -8.46 -7.64 -8.06
C MET A 58 -8.44 -6.85 -9.37
N LEU A 59 -8.77 -5.55 -9.35
CA LEU A 59 -8.98 -4.74 -10.55
C LEU A 59 -7.70 -4.54 -11.40
N GLU A 60 -6.53 -4.46 -10.75
CA GLU A 60 -5.25 -4.32 -11.45
C GLU A 60 -4.79 -5.63 -12.10
N VAL A 61 -5.09 -6.78 -11.46
CA VAL A 61 -4.81 -8.11 -12.03
C VAL A 61 -5.74 -8.38 -13.22
N GLU A 62 -7.01 -7.99 -13.13
CA GLU A 62 -7.97 -8.09 -14.23
C GLU A 62 -7.53 -7.28 -15.46
N LYS A 63 -7.12 -6.01 -15.29
CA LYS A 63 -6.60 -5.19 -16.39
C LYS A 63 -5.31 -5.75 -17.02
N GLY A 64 -4.45 -6.39 -16.22
CA GLY A 64 -3.24 -7.03 -16.72
C GLY A 64 -3.48 -8.33 -17.50
N LEU A 65 -4.65 -8.96 -17.32
CA LEU A 65 -5.06 -10.18 -18.04
C LEU A 65 -5.78 -9.86 -19.36
N GLU A 66 -6.42 -8.70 -19.48
CA GLU A 66 -7.13 -8.27 -20.71
C GLU A 66 -6.18 -7.80 -21.84
N ASP A 67 -4.91 -7.49 -21.55
CA ASP A 67 -3.91 -7.07 -22.54
C ASP A 67 -3.24 -8.27 -23.27
N LYS A 68 -3.81 -9.49 -23.18
CA LYS A 68 -3.20 -10.71 -23.73
C LYS A 68 -4.11 -11.53 -24.63
#